data_AF-A0A1H9W4L2-F1
#
_entry.id   AF-A0A1H9W4L2-F1
#
_cell.length_a   1.000
_cell.length_b   1.000
_cell.length_c   1.000
_cell.angle_alpha   90.00
_cell.angle_beta   90.00
_cell.angle_gamma   90.00
#
_symmetry.space_group_name_H-M   'P 1'
#
loop_
_entity.id
_entity.type
_entity.pdbx_description
1 polymer ?
#
loop_
_entity_poly.entity_id
_entity_poly.type
_entity_poly.pdbx_seq_one_letter_code
_entity_poly.pdbx_strand_id
1 'polypeptide(L)'
;MASVAGWVAGGTYSAAKSWVIAFSESLATELAGTGVTVTVLCPGLVRTEFHRRSRISIDKPDALWLDARKVVRDCLRDVGKGKVISVPGLIYKGLAWLARVSPRGFVRSGGKLTAHRPPLR
;
A
#
# COMPACT_ATOMS: atom_id res chain seq x y z
N MET A 1 5.24 1.83 8.25
CA MET A 1 4.68 0.83 7.32
C MET A 1 3.54 1.42 6.50
N ALA A 2 3.65 1.40 5.18
CA ALA A 2 2.68 1.94 4.24
C ALA A 2 1.71 0.84 3.75
N SER A 3 1.09 1.04 2.57
CA SER A 3 0.22 0.06 1.88
C SER A 3 0.09 0.47 0.41
N VAL A 4 -0.28 -0.48 -0.46
CA VAL A 4 -0.70 -0.17 -1.84
C VAL A 4 -1.87 0.81 -1.90
N ALA A 5 -2.66 0.90 -0.83
CA ALA A 5 -3.72 1.90 -0.68
C ALA A 5 -3.19 3.35 -0.72
N GLY A 6 -1.91 3.57 -0.39
CA GLY A 6 -1.27 4.88 -0.46
C GLY A 6 -1.12 5.44 -1.89
N TRP A 7 -1.38 4.65 -2.93
CA TRP A 7 -1.38 5.13 -4.31
C TRP A 7 -2.78 5.33 -4.90
N VAL A 8 -3.84 5.10 -4.12
CA VAL A 8 -5.23 5.31 -4.56
C VAL A 8 -5.93 6.38 -3.73
N ALA A 9 -6.90 7.07 -4.32
CA ALA A 9 -7.69 8.07 -3.60
C ALA A 9 -8.80 7.38 -2.77
N GLY A 10 -8.51 7.12 -1.48
CA GLY A 10 -9.43 6.43 -0.57
C GLY A 10 -9.50 7.07 0.82
N GLY A 11 -9.57 8.40 0.90
CA GLY A 11 -9.74 9.14 2.16
C GLY A 11 -8.50 9.19 3.06
N THR A 12 -8.71 9.40 4.36
CA THR A 12 -7.65 9.68 5.36
C THR A 12 -6.66 8.52 5.53
N TYR A 13 -7.13 7.27 5.46
CA TYR A 13 -6.25 6.10 5.51
C TYR A 13 -5.25 6.11 4.36
N SER A 14 -5.74 6.33 3.14
CA SER A 14 -4.90 6.35 1.93
C SER A 14 -3.90 7.50 2.01
N ALA A 15 -4.34 8.70 2.41
CA ALA A 15 -3.47 9.86 2.59
C ALA A 15 -2.34 9.61 3.61
N ALA A 16 -2.67 9.04 4.77
CA ALA A 16 -1.66 8.69 5.78
C ALA A 16 -0.66 7.66 5.23
N LYS A 17 -1.11 6.68 4.44
CA LYS A 17 -0.22 5.70 3.80
C LYS A 17 0.62 6.30 2.67
N SER A 18 0.11 7.26 1.91
CA SER A 18 0.89 8.02 0.92
C SER A 18 2.02 8.80 1.59
N TRP A 19 1.74 9.46 2.72
CA TRP A 19 2.74 10.23 3.45
C TRP A 19 3.92 9.37 3.90
N VAL A 20 3.66 8.18 4.45
CA VAL A 20 4.73 7.25 4.87
C VAL A 20 5.61 6.82 3.70
N ILE A 21 5.06 6.69 2.49
CA ILE A 21 5.83 6.36 1.28
C ILE A 21 6.78 7.52 0.96
N ALA A 22 6.24 8.73 0.80
CA ALA A 22 7.02 9.90 0.45
C ALA A 22 8.10 10.23 1.50
N PHE A 23 7.76 10.13 2.79
CA PHE A 23 8.70 10.32 3.88
C PHE A 23 9.87 9.32 3.82
N SER A 24 9.57 8.05 3.55
CA SER A 24 10.61 7.01 3.47
C SER A 24 11.50 7.17 2.24
N GLU A 25 10.95 7.63 1.11
CA GLU A 25 11.74 7.96 -0.09
C GLU A 25 12.67 9.16 0.16
N SER A 26 12.21 10.20 0.86
CA SER A 26 13.05 11.34 1.27
C SER A 26 14.21 10.87 2.15
N LEU A 27 13.91 10.11 3.21
CA LEU A 27 14.93 9.57 4.11
C LEU A 27 15.95 8.69 3.39
N ALA A 28 15.51 7.86 2.44
CA ALA A 28 16.44 7.04 1.65
C ALA A 28 17.43 7.89 0.84
N THR A 29 16.98 9.06 0.38
CA THR A 29 17.82 10.01 -0.36
C THR A 29 18.76 10.75 0.58
N GLU A 30 18.27 11.22 1.73
CA GLU A 30 19.08 11.92 2.75
C GLU A 30 20.18 11.03 3.36
N LEU A 31 19.91 9.73 3.51
CA LEU A 31 20.86 8.77 4.08
C LEU A 31 21.76 8.11 3.03
N ALA A 32 21.65 8.49 1.75
CA ALA A 32 22.48 7.94 0.69
C ALA A 32 23.97 8.18 0.98
N GLY A 33 24.78 7.12 0.94
CA GLY A 33 26.22 7.16 1.22
C GLY A 33 26.61 7.03 2.70
N THR A 34 25.64 7.02 3.63
CA THR A 34 25.92 6.86 5.08
C THR A 34 26.13 5.41 5.53
N GLY A 35 25.80 4.44 4.67
CA GLY A 35 25.74 3.01 5.02
C GLY A 35 24.42 2.59 5.69
N VAL A 36 23.53 3.53 6.01
CA VAL A 36 22.17 3.24 6.50
C VAL A 36 21.21 3.12 5.32
N THR A 37 20.39 2.07 5.30
CA THR A 37 19.37 1.86 4.25
C THR A 37 17.96 2.01 4.81
N VAL A 38 17.04 2.47 3.96
CA VAL A 38 15.63 2.68 4.30
C VAL A 38 14.77 1.86 3.36
N THR A 39 13.82 1.09 3.91
CA THR A 39 12.82 0.34 3.13
C THR A 39 11.43 0.57 3.69
N VAL A 40 10.49 0.99 2.83
CA VAL A 40 9.06 1.06 3.14
C VAL A 40 8.32 -0.14 2.57
N LEU A 41 7.61 -0.85 3.46
CA LEU A 41 6.73 -1.96 3.09
C LEU A 41 5.33 -1.45 2.72
N CYS A 42 4.89 -1.79 1.51
CA CYS A 42 3.60 -1.42 0.92
C CYS A 42 2.80 -2.68 0.52
N PRO A 43 2.17 -3.40 1.46
CA PRO A 43 1.42 -4.60 1.14
C PRO A 43 0.00 -4.29 0.67
N GLY A 44 -0.57 -5.29 -0.02
CA GLY A 44 -2.00 -5.38 -0.31
C GLY A 44 -2.82 -5.95 0.85
N LEU A 45 -3.85 -6.72 0.53
CA LEU A 45 -4.65 -7.42 1.53
C LEU A 45 -3.82 -8.53 2.16
N VAL A 46 -3.73 -8.55 3.49
CA VAL A 46 -2.97 -9.55 4.24
C VAL A 46 -3.92 -10.28 5.18
N ARG A 47 -3.88 -11.60 5.19
CA ARG A 47 -4.67 -12.43 6.12
C ARG A 47 -4.15 -12.22 7.54
N THR A 48 -4.81 -11.33 8.27
CA THR A 48 -4.49 -11.04 9.66
C THR A 48 -5.76 -10.74 10.44
N GLU A 49 -5.64 -10.84 11.75
CA GLU A 49 -6.63 -10.43 12.74
C GLU A 49 -7.13 -8.99 12.59
N PHE A 50 -6.34 -8.13 11.93
CA PHE A 50 -6.68 -6.74 11.69
C PHE A 50 -8.00 -6.57 10.92
N HIS A 51 -8.24 -7.39 9.89
CA HIS A 51 -9.45 -7.31 9.08
C HIS A 51 -10.68 -7.84 9.84
N ARG A 52 -10.48 -8.83 10.72
CA ARG A 52 -11.55 -9.33 11.59
C ARG A 52 -11.97 -8.30 12.63
N ARG A 53 -11.02 -7.49 13.14
CA ARG A 53 -11.27 -6.47 14.17
C ARG A 53 -11.77 -5.14 13.59
N SER A 54 -11.45 -4.81 12.34
CA SER A 54 -11.85 -3.53 11.73
C SER A 54 -13.35 -3.42 11.41
N ARG A 55 -14.14 -4.50 11.59
CA ARG A 55 -15.56 -4.61 11.18
C ARG A 55 -15.79 -4.28 9.70
N ILE A 56 -14.74 -4.27 8.88
CA ILE A 56 -14.83 -4.10 7.44
C ILE A 56 -14.85 -5.50 6.84
N SER A 57 -16.02 -5.95 6.41
CA SER A 57 -16.13 -7.17 5.59
C SER A 57 -15.54 -6.89 4.21
N ILE A 58 -14.32 -7.36 4.00
CA ILE A 58 -13.68 -7.32 2.69
C ILE A 58 -14.01 -8.63 1.98
N ASP A 59 -15.12 -8.65 1.25
CA ASP A 59 -15.46 -9.75 0.35
C ASP A 59 -14.60 -9.63 -0.92
N LYS A 60 -13.47 -10.34 -0.92
CA LYS A 60 -12.48 -10.35 -2.00
C LYS A 60 -12.01 -11.78 -2.24
N PRO A 61 -11.76 -12.18 -3.50
CA PRO A 61 -11.26 -13.51 -3.85
C PRO A 61 -10.01 -13.89 -3.06
N ASP A 62 -9.91 -15.16 -2.69
CA ASP A 62 -8.77 -15.71 -1.93
C ASP A 62 -7.41 -15.41 -2.56
N ALA A 63 -7.35 -15.32 -3.89
CA ALA A 63 -6.14 -14.99 -4.67
C ALA A 63 -5.57 -13.59 -4.40
N LEU A 64 -6.38 -12.65 -3.89
CA LEU A 64 -5.91 -11.31 -3.52
C LEU A 64 -5.33 -11.28 -2.10
N TRP A 65 -5.56 -12.31 -1.29
CA TRP A 65 -5.11 -12.31 0.10
C TRP A 65 -3.69 -12.86 0.23
N LEU A 66 -2.78 -12.04 0.76
CA LEU A 66 -1.42 -12.44 1.06
C LEU A 66 -1.31 -13.08 2.45
N ASP A 67 -0.46 -14.08 2.56
CA ASP A 67 -0.02 -14.64 3.84
C ASP A 67 0.97 -13.67 4.55
N ALA A 68 0.79 -13.48 5.85
CA ALA A 68 1.61 -12.56 6.64
C ALA A 68 3.09 -13.00 6.69
N ARG A 69 3.38 -14.31 6.79
CA ARG A 69 4.76 -14.79 6.78
C ARG A 69 5.41 -14.53 5.42
N LYS A 70 4.68 -14.72 4.32
CA LYS A 70 5.16 -14.39 2.98
C LYS A 70 5.48 -12.90 2.84
N VAL A 71 4.62 -12.02 3.33
CA VAL A 71 4.85 -10.56 3.32
C VAL A 71 6.15 -10.20 4.05
N VAL A 72 6.37 -10.76 5.25
CA VAL A 72 7.60 -10.52 6.02
C VAL A 72 8.83 -11.05 5.28
N ARG A 73 8.79 -12.28 4.76
CA ARG A 73 9.90 -12.86 3.98
C ARG A 73 10.25 -12.01 2.76
N ASP A 74 9.24 -11.59 2.00
CA ASP A 74 9.45 -10.76 0.81
C ASP A 74 10.03 -9.39 1.18
N CYS A 75 9.60 -8.81 2.30
CA CYS A 75 10.13 -7.55 2.82
C CYS A 75 11.60 -7.65 3.23
N LEU A 76 11.96 -8.65 4.03
CA LEU A 76 13.35 -8.83 4.50
C LEU A 76 14.29 -9.09 3.32
N ARG A 77 13.85 -9.83 2.31
CA ARG A 77 14.61 -9.99 1.06
C ARG A 77 14.83 -8.65 0.36
N ASP A 78 13.81 -7.80 0.30
CA ASP A 78 13.91 -6.50 -0.39
C ASP A 78 14.77 -5.50 0.41
N VAL A 79 14.77 -5.57 1.75
CA VAL A 79 15.73 -4.88 2.64
C VAL A 79 17.16 -5.31 2.32
N GLY A 80 17.42 -6.63 2.24
CA GLY A 80 18.74 -7.16 1.88
C GLY A 80 19.21 -6.77 0.47
N LYS A 81 18.30 -6.30 -0.40
CA LYS A 81 18.61 -5.78 -1.74
C LYS A 81 18.72 -4.26 -1.80
N GLY A 82 18.61 -3.57 -0.67
CA GLY A 82 18.63 -2.10 -0.60
C GLY A 82 17.46 -1.43 -1.32
N LYS A 83 16.31 -2.11 -1.48
CA LYS A 83 15.16 -1.53 -2.15
C LYS A 83 14.44 -0.55 -1.23
N VAL A 84 14.24 0.67 -1.71
CA VAL A 84 13.48 1.70 -0.98
C VAL A 84 12.01 1.32 -0.84
N ILE A 85 11.37 0.82 -1.91
CA ILE A 85 9.95 0.44 -1.88
C ILE A 85 9.82 -1.09 -2.04
N SER A 86 9.21 -1.73 -1.04
CA SER A 86 8.90 -3.16 -1.02
C SER A 86 7.41 -3.40 -1.19
N VAL A 87 7.03 -4.05 -2.31
CA VAL A 87 5.64 -4.44 -2.60
C VAL A 87 5.56 -5.97 -2.69
N PRO A 88 5.01 -6.66 -1.67
CA PRO A 88 4.88 -8.11 -1.67
C PRO A 88 3.74 -8.58 -2.58
N GLY A 89 3.99 -9.66 -3.34
CA GLY A 89 3.03 -10.24 -4.28
C GLY A 89 3.06 -9.63 -5.68
N LEU A 90 2.99 -10.47 -6.73
CA LEU A 90 3.07 -10.03 -8.13
C LEU A 90 1.86 -9.21 -8.57
N ILE A 91 0.66 -9.61 -8.15
CA ILE A 91 -0.59 -8.88 -8.42
C ILE A 91 -0.48 -7.44 -7.88
N TYR A 92 -0.02 -7.30 -6.63
CA TYR A 92 0.12 -5.98 -6.01
C TYR A 92 1.26 -5.15 -6.58
N LYS A 93 2.35 -5.77 -7.06
CA LYS A 93 3.37 -5.06 -7.85
C LYS A 93 2.79 -4.47 -9.13
N GLY A 94 2.00 -5.25 -9.87
CA GLY A 94 1.31 -4.79 -11.07
C GLY A 94 0.33 -3.65 -10.79
N LEU A 95 -0.49 -3.78 -9.74
CA LEU A 95 -1.43 -2.74 -9.33
C LEU A 95 -0.72 -1.47 -8.85
N ALA A 96 0.34 -1.59 -8.06
CA ALA A 96 1.14 -0.45 -7.62
C ALA A 96 1.82 0.25 -8.80
N TRP A 97 2.38 -0.51 -9.73
CA TRP A 97 2.96 0.06 -10.95
C TRP A 97 1.90 0.80 -11.77
N LEU A 98 0.75 0.16 -12.01
CA LEU A 98 -0.37 0.77 -12.74
C LEU A 98 -0.84 2.06 -12.06
N ALA A 99 -1.02 2.05 -10.73
CA ALA A 99 -1.45 3.23 -9.98
C ALA A 99 -0.43 4.38 -10.06
N ARG A 100 0.88 4.07 -10.13
CA ARG A 100 1.95 5.07 -10.24
C ARG A 100 2.07 5.68 -11.64
N VAL A 101 1.80 4.91 -12.69
CA VAL A 101 1.89 5.38 -14.09
C VAL A 101 0.55 5.90 -14.62
N SER A 102 -0.55 5.65 -13.93
CA SER A 102 -1.89 6.06 -14.37
C SER A 102 -2.09 7.57 -14.31
N PRO A 103 -2.78 8.17 -15.30
CA PRO A 103 -3.21 9.56 -15.23
C PRO A 103 -4.03 9.83 -13.96
N ARG A 104 -3.81 10.99 -13.32
CA ARG A 104 -4.45 11.36 -12.04
C ARG A 104 -5.98 11.31 -12.07
N GLY A 105 -6.60 11.52 -13.23
CA GLY A 105 -8.05 11.40 -13.42
C GLY A 105 -8.57 9.99 -13.11
N PHE A 106 -7.81 8.94 -13.45
CA PHE A 106 -8.18 7.55 -13.21
C PHE A 106 -8.01 7.16 -11.73
N VAL A 107 -6.92 7.62 -11.11
CA VAL A 107 -6.66 7.45 -9.67
C VAL A 107 -7.74 8.11 -8.81
N ARG A 108 -8.27 9.26 -9.26
CA ARG A 108 -9.40 9.95 -8.61
C ARG A 108 -10.74 9.25 -8.82
N SER A 109 -10.95 8.64 -9.99
CA SER A 109 -12.22 7.96 -10.33
C SER A 109 -12.45 6.68 -9.52
N GLY A 110 -11.38 5.97 -9.15
CA GLY A 110 -11.47 4.80 -8.25
C GLY A 110 -12.01 5.13 -6.85
N GLY A 111 -11.98 6.41 -6.44
CA GLY A 111 -12.57 6.91 -5.20
C GLY A 111 -14.08 7.16 -5.25
N LYS A 112 -14.73 7.06 -6.42
CA LYS A 112 -16.20 7.24 -6.56
C LYS A 112 -17.04 6.13 -5.91
N LEU A 113 -16.41 5.13 -5.27
CA LEU A 113 -17.09 4.10 -4.49
C LEU A 113 -17.75 4.62 -3.21
N THR A 114 -17.43 5.85 -2.76
CA THR A 114 -18.26 6.58 -1.81
C THR A 114 -19.29 7.41 -2.57
N ALA A 115 -20.36 6.75 -3.02
CA ALA A 115 -21.56 7.45 -3.45
C ALA A 115 -22.07 8.30 -2.27
N HIS A 116 -22.33 9.59 -2.53
CA HIS A 116 -23.01 10.47 -1.59
C HIS A 116 -24.33 9.80 -1.20
N ARG A 117 -24.45 9.28 0.03
CA ARG A 117 -25.75 8.85 0.55
C ARG A 117 -26.60 10.11 0.72
N PRO A 118 -27.77 10.21 0.10
CA PRO A 118 -28.66 11.33 0.36
C PRO A 118 -29.09 11.32 1.83
N PRO A 119 -29.34 12.48 2.45
CA PRO A 119 -29.82 12.54 3.82
C PRO A 119 -31.17 11.80 3.92
N LEU A 120 -31.32 10.99 4.98
CA LEU A 120 -32.58 10.34 5.30
C LEU A 120 -33.62 11.43 5.60
N ARG A 121 -34.73 11.41 4.85
CA ARG A 121 -35.94 12.17 5.18
C ARG A 121 -36.72 11.45 6.26
#